data_AF-A0A0G1YQ46-F1
#
_entry.id   AF-A0A0G1YQ46-F1
#
_cell.length_a   1.000
_cell.length_b   1.000
_cell.length_c   1.000
_cell.angle_alpha   90.00
_cell.angle_beta   90.00
_cell.angle_gamma   90.00
#
_symmetry.space_group_name_H-M   'P 1'
#
loop_
_entity.id
_entity.type
_entity.pdbx_description
1 polymer ?
#
loop_
_entity_poly.entity_id
_entity_poly.type
_entity_poly.pdbx_seq_one_letter_code
_entity_poly.pdbx_strand_id
1 'polypeptide(L)'
;MLSRNYRKPYGEIDIIAQAKNGTLVFCEVKTLSSVNQDLLTPEDHMTASKLRKLQKTAQVFTRENPRFVREDRGSRIDLLAVEMRNSASSIRHYENL
;
A
#
# COMPACT_ATOMS: atom_id res chain seq x y z
N MET A 1 -8.33 -5.62 8.59
CA MET A 1 -6.86 -5.68 8.39
C MET A 1 -6.42 -7.13 8.48
N LEU A 2 -5.46 -7.57 7.66
CA LEU A 2 -4.99 -8.96 7.58
C LEU A 2 -3.53 -9.11 8.06
N SER A 3 -2.64 -8.19 7.71
CA SER A 3 -1.23 -8.20 8.13
C SER A 3 -0.66 -6.79 8.20
N ARG A 4 0.41 -6.62 8.97
CA ARG A 4 1.23 -5.40 9.05
C ARG A 4 2.70 -5.77 8.93
N ASN A 5 3.49 -4.91 8.30
CA ASN A 5 4.93 -5.06 8.13
C ASN A 5 5.32 -6.43 7.56
N TYR A 6 4.64 -6.87 6.49
CA TYR A 6 4.93 -8.14 5.84
C TYR A 6 6.25 -8.05 5.10
N ARG A 7 7.26 -8.79 5.55
CA ARG A 7 8.64 -8.72 5.04
C ARG A 7 9.09 -10.02 4.40
N LYS A 8 9.80 -9.88 3.28
CA LYS A 8 10.54 -10.93 2.58
C LYS A 8 11.94 -10.39 2.24
N PRO A 9 12.94 -11.25 1.98
CA PRO A 9 14.28 -10.81 1.62
C PRO A 9 14.33 -9.84 0.42
N TYR A 10 13.33 -9.92 -0.46
CA TYR A 10 13.24 -9.14 -1.71
C TYR A 10 12.13 -8.09 -1.70
N GLY A 11 11.46 -7.82 -0.57
CA GLY A 11 10.18 -7.09 -0.60
C GLY A 11 9.58 -6.83 0.77
N GLU A 12 8.85 -5.73 0.91
CA GLU A 12 7.97 -5.53 2.07
C GLU A 12 6.64 -4.87 1.65
N ILE A 13 5.63 -5.06 2.49
CA ILE A 13 4.31 -4.41 2.37
C ILE A 13 3.90 -3.97 3.77
N ASP A 14 3.63 -2.68 3.94
CA ASP A 14 3.33 -2.10 5.26
C ASP A 14 2.00 -2.59 5.83
N ILE A 15 0.96 -2.64 5.00
CA ILE A 15 -0.37 -3.10 5.42
C ILE A 15 -0.96 -4.00 4.33
N ILE A 16 -1.53 -5.11 4.78
CA ILE A 16 -2.36 -5.97 3.95
C ILE A 16 -3.74 -6.01 4.57
N ALA A 17 -4.77 -5.70 3.80
CA ALA A 17 -6.14 -5.64 4.27
C ALA A 17 -7.10 -6.23 3.23
N GLN A 18 -8.32 -6.48 3.67
CA GLN A 18 -9.43 -6.80 2.77
C GLN A 18 -10.43 -5.66 2.85
N ALA A 19 -10.80 -5.11 1.69
CA ALA A 19 -11.85 -4.11 1.59
C ALA A 19 -13.23 -4.74 1.88
N LYS A 20 -14.22 -3.92 2.19
CA LYS A 20 -15.60 -4.39 2.51
C LYS A 20 -16.22 -5.23 1.39
N ASN A 21 -15.85 -4.95 0.14
CA ASN A 21 -16.31 -5.68 -1.05
C ASN A 21 -15.52 -6.98 -1.33
N GLY A 22 -14.54 -7.33 -0.50
CA GLY A 22 -13.71 -8.53 -0.64
C GLY A 22 -12.43 -8.36 -1.46
N THR A 23 -12.16 -7.19 -2.04
CA THR A 23 -10.89 -6.92 -2.73
C THR A 23 -9.71 -6.99 -1.77
N LEU A 24 -8.63 -7.68 -2.17
CA LEU A 24 -7.38 -7.72 -1.40
C LEU A 24 -6.57 -6.45 -1.66
N VAL A 25 -6.19 -5.74 -0.60
CA VAL A 25 -5.53 -4.44 -0.68
C VAL A 25 -4.15 -4.52 -0.05
N PHE A 26 -3.14 -4.12 -0.82
CA PHE A 26 -1.76 -3.98 -0.38
C PHE A 26 -1.44 -2.48 -0.28
N CYS A 27 -1.22 -1.97 0.93
CA CYS A 27 -0.90 -0.56 1.13
C CYS A 27 0.59 -0.38 1.41
N GLU A 28 1.19 0.58 0.70
CA GLU A 28 2.40 1.28 1.15
C GLU A 28 1.97 2.46 2.04
N VAL A 29 2.70 2.71 3.13
CA VAL A 29 2.50 3.87 4.00
C VAL A 29 3.69 4.81 3.88
N LYS A 30 3.43 6.09 3.61
CA LYS A 30 4.46 7.12 3.54
C LYS A 30 4.15 8.28 4.46
N THR A 31 5.11 8.65 5.30
CA THR A 31 5.03 9.91 6.05
C THR A 31 5.50 11.07 5.18
N LEU A 32 4.68 12.12 5.07
CA LEU A 32 5.03 13.36 4.38
C LEU A 32 5.57 14.37 5.38
N SER A 33 6.75 14.91 5.10
CA SER A 33 7.31 16.06 5.83
C SER A 33 6.70 17.36 5.32
N SER A 34 6.72 18.41 6.16
CA SER A 34 6.14 19.72 5.85
C SER A 34 6.66 20.38 4.57
N VAL A 35 7.88 20.02 4.12
CA VAL A 35 8.50 20.55 2.89
C VAL A 35 7.90 19.91 1.62
N ASN A 36 7.28 18.73 1.76
CA ASN A 36 6.85 17.89 0.66
C ASN A 36 5.32 17.85 0.48
N GLN A 37 4.57 18.70 1.19
CA GLN A 37 3.10 18.62 1.27
C GLN A 37 2.39 18.98 -0.05
N ASP A 38 2.98 19.91 -0.81
CA ASP A 38 2.38 20.48 -2.04
C ASP A 38 3.08 20.04 -3.34
N LEU A 39 4.14 19.21 -3.24
CA LEU A 39 5.04 18.88 -4.36
C LEU A 39 4.96 17.43 -4.83
N LEU A 40 4.09 16.61 -4.26
CA LEU A 40 4.06 15.19 -4.57
C LEU A 40 2.72 14.79 -5.21
N THR A 41 2.78 14.53 -6.50
CA THR A 41 1.74 13.79 -7.21
C THR A 41 1.80 12.30 -6.83
N PRO A 42 0.73 11.51 -7.04
CA PRO A 42 0.79 10.05 -6.88
C PRO A 42 1.98 9.43 -7.64
N GLU A 43 2.30 9.97 -8.82
CA GLU A 43 3.47 9.55 -9.62
C GLU A 43 4.81 9.85 -8.91
N ASP A 44 4.92 10.96 -8.19
CA ASP A 44 6.12 11.29 -7.40
C ASP A 44 6.25 10.43 -6.13
N HIS A 45 5.11 9.96 -5.61
CA HIS A 45 5.08 9.14 -4.40
C HIS A 45 5.38 7.66 -4.64
N MET A 46 5.16 7.09 -5.82
CA MET A 46 5.38 5.67 -6.09
C MET A 46 6.16 5.45 -7.39
N THR A 47 7.49 5.32 -7.28
CA THR A 47 8.32 5.04 -8.45
C THR A 47 8.01 3.67 -9.07
N ALA A 48 8.18 3.54 -10.38
CA ALA A 48 7.96 2.27 -11.08
C ALA A 48 8.77 1.10 -10.50
N SER A 49 9.97 1.38 -9.95
CA SER A 49 10.78 0.35 -9.28
C SER A 49 10.15 -0.14 -7.98
N LYS A 50 9.61 0.78 -7.16
CA LYS A 50 8.88 0.43 -5.94
C LYS A 50 7.61 -0.35 -6.25
N LEU A 51 6.83 0.12 -7.22
CA LEU A 51 5.61 -0.56 -7.65
C LEU A 51 5.90 -2.00 -8.09
N ARG A 52 6.93 -2.22 -8.92
CA ARG A 52 7.34 -3.57 -9.34
C ARG A 52 7.74 -4.47 -8.15
N LYS A 53 8.45 -3.93 -7.16
CA LYS A 53 8.85 -4.70 -5.96
C LYS A 53 7.62 -5.08 -5.13
N LEU A 54 6.69 -4.14 -4.98
CA LEU A 54 5.45 -4.33 -4.21
C LEU A 54 4.54 -5.34 -4.91
N GLN A 55 4.36 -5.25 -6.23
CA GLN A 55 3.65 -6.24 -7.04
C GLN A 55 4.22 -7.66 -6.88
N LYS A 56 5.54 -7.83 -6.97
CA LYS A 56 6.17 -9.14 -6.76
C LYS A 56 5.91 -9.68 -5.35
N THR A 57 5.99 -8.81 -4.34
CA THR A 57 5.75 -9.18 -2.93
C THR A 57 4.28 -9.54 -2.70
N ALA A 58 3.35 -8.80 -3.32
CA ALA A 58 1.92 -9.05 -3.29
C ALA A 58 1.56 -10.40 -3.95
N GLN A 59 2.20 -10.74 -5.07
CA GLN A 59 2.05 -12.05 -5.70
C GLN A 59 2.51 -13.19 -4.78
N VAL A 60 3.61 -13.01 -4.06
CA VAL A 60 4.09 -13.99 -3.08
C VAL A 60 3.07 -14.15 -1.94
N PHE A 61 2.59 -13.05 -1.36
CA PHE A 61 1.56 -13.11 -0.32
C PHE A 61 0.30 -13.84 -0.78
N THR A 62 -0.16 -13.54 -2.00
CA THR A 62 -1.33 -14.16 -2.65
C THR A 62 -1.15 -15.66 -2.79
N ARG A 63 0.03 -16.12 -3.23
CA ARG A 63 0.36 -17.55 -3.36
C ARG A 63 0.46 -18.26 -2.01
N GLU A 64 1.00 -17.58 -0.99
CA GLU A 64 1.08 -18.12 0.38
C GLU A 64 -0.28 -18.14 1.09
N ASN A 65 -1.24 -17.33 0.65
CA ASN A 65 -2.54 -17.15 1.30
C ASN A 65 -3.72 -17.15 0.31
N PRO A 66 -3.95 -18.23 -0.46
CA PRO A 66 -4.98 -18.28 -1.48
C PRO A 66 -6.40 -18.04 -0.93
N ARG A 67 -6.65 -18.36 0.36
CA ARG A 67 -7.93 -18.14 1.05
C ARG A 67 -8.40 -16.68 1.10
N PHE A 68 -7.51 -15.71 0.94
CA PHE A 68 -7.87 -14.29 0.94
C PHE A 68 -8.09 -13.73 -0.46
N VAL A 69 -7.82 -14.53 -1.49
CA VAL A 69 -7.90 -14.12 -2.88
C VAL A 69 -9.29 -14.45 -3.38
N ARG A 70 -9.96 -13.43 -3.92
CA ARG A 70 -11.25 -13.57 -4.58
C ARG A 70 -11.07 -13.33 -6.06
N GLU A 71 -11.23 -14.37 -6.87
CA GLU A 71 -11.06 -14.28 -8.33
C GLU A 71 -11.99 -13.22 -8.94
N ASP A 72 -13.20 -13.06 -8.39
CA ASP A 72 -14.19 -12.05 -8.82
C ASP A 72 -13.85 -10.61 -8.41
N ARG A 73 -12.88 -10.41 -7.51
CA ARG A 73 -12.54 -9.09 -6.94
C ARG A 73 -11.10 -8.65 -7.19
N GLY A 74 -10.19 -9.58 -7.44
CA GLY A 74 -8.78 -9.32 -7.65
C GLY A 74 -8.10 -8.68 -6.42
N SER A 75 -7.00 -7.98 -6.70
CA SER A 75 -6.25 -7.20 -5.73
C SER A 75 -5.83 -5.85 -6.29
N ARG A 76 -5.51 -4.91 -5.40
CA ARG A 76 -4.99 -3.60 -5.77
C ARG A 76 -3.86 -3.16 -4.85
N ILE A 77 -3.10 -2.19 -5.32
CA ILE A 77 -2.06 -1.52 -4.55
C ILE A 77 -2.56 -0.11 -4.25
N ASP A 78 -2.55 0.23 -2.96
CA ASP A 78 -2.94 1.54 -2.46
C ASP A 78 -1.72 2.23 -1.82
N LEU A 79 -1.74 3.56 -1.77
CA LEU A 79 -0.79 4.35 -1.00
C LEU A 79 -1.53 5.15 0.07
N LEU A 80 -1.05 5.06 1.30
CA LEU A 80 -1.49 5.87 2.41
C LEU A 80 -0.40 6.90 2.72
N ALA A 81 -0.66 8.16 2.39
CA ALA A 81 0.20 9.27 2.75
C ALA A 81 -0.26 9.87 4.08
N VAL A 82 0.59 9.79 5.10
CA VAL A 82 0.34 10.32 6.44
C VAL A 82 1.08 11.64 6.59
N GLU A 83 0.35 12.71 6.79
CA GLU A 83 0.90 14.01 7.14
C GLU A 83 0.88 14.17 8.65
N MET A 84 2.05 14.47 9.21
CA MET A 84 2.18 14.86 10.61
C MET A 84 2.33 16.37 10.67
N ARG A 85 1.31 17.05 11.18
CA ARG A 85 1.39 18.46 11.61
C ARG A 85 1.54 18.47 13.13
N ASN A 86 2.20 19.49 13.68
CA ASN A 86 2.59 19.57 15.09
C ASN A 86 1.57 19.02 16.11
N SER A 87 0.27 19.26 15.88
CA SER A 87 -0.82 18.86 16.77
C SER A 87 -1.91 18.00 16.12
N ALA A 88 -1.75 17.63 14.83
CA ALA A 88 -2.77 16.91 14.07
C ALA A 88 -2.14 16.02 13.00
N SER A 89 -2.73 14.86 12.76
CA SER A 89 -2.37 14.02 11.61
C SER A 89 -3.51 13.97 10.60
N SER A 90 -3.17 13.98 9.31
CA SER A 90 -4.11 13.75 8.22
C SER A 90 -3.61 12.60 7.36
N ILE A 91 -4.55 11.81 6.82
CA ILE A 91 -4.23 10.68 5.94
C ILE A 91 -4.87 10.95 4.58
N ARG A 92 -4.07 10.93 3.52
CA ARG A 92 -4.52 10.87 2.14
C ARG A 92 -4.40 9.43 1.64
N HIS A 93 -5.47 8.90 1.07
CA HIS A 93 -5.54 7.53 0.55
C HIS A 93 -5.69 7.57 -0.97
N TYR A 94 -4.68 7.05 -1.66
CA TYR A 94 -4.67 6.87 -3.10
C TYR A 94 -4.94 5.40 -3.42
N GLU A 95 -5.99 5.11 -4.16
CA GLU A 95 -6.37 3.74 -4.55
C GLU A 95 -5.89 3.41 -5.96
N ASN A 96 -5.56 2.14 -6.21
CA ASN A 96 -5.21 1.60 -7.54
C ASN A 96 -4.03 2.29 -8.24
N LEU A 97 -2.87 2.34 -7.56
CA LEU A 97 -1.61 2.78 -8.17
C LEU A 97 -0.97 1.72 -9.07
#